data_AF-A0A485A3C0-F1
#
_entry.id   AF-A0A485A3C0-F1
#
_cell.length_a   1.000
_cell.length_b   1.000
_cell.length_c   1.000
_cell.angle_alpha   90.00
_cell.angle_beta   90.00
_cell.angle_gamma   90.00
#
_symmetry.space_group_name_H-M   'P 1'
#
loop_
_entity.id
_entity.type
_entity.pdbx_description
1 polymer ?
#
loop_
_entity_poly.entity_id
_entity_poly.type
_entity_poly.pdbx_seq_one_letter_code
_entity_poly.pdbx_strand_id
1 'polypeptide(L)'
;MSDWYGIKDRPASLMAGNDLAMPETRRDKQTLLAAIESGEVPMAVVDRACQRMLTLLDKVQRHRRPNTQADFPAHHTLSQQLAAESIVLLKNDDDLLPLRPEKTRRIAVLGKPAQEPVIQGSGCATTVPYLLDPSAG
;
A
#
# COMPACT_ATOMS: atom_id res chain seq x y z
N MET A 1 2.47 -1.13 -15.09
CA MET A 1 1.03 -1.02 -14.79
C MET A 1 0.72 0.45 -14.50
N SER A 2 -0.47 0.95 -14.88
CA SER A 2 -0.90 2.32 -14.52
C SER A 2 -1.50 2.38 -13.12
N ASP A 3 -1.58 3.58 -12.56
CA ASP A 3 -2.56 3.86 -11.49
C ASP A 3 -4.01 3.81 -12.05
N TRP A 4 -5.00 3.82 -11.16
CA TRP A 4 -6.42 3.68 -11.48
C TRP A 4 -6.89 4.83 -12.39
N TYR A 5 -7.35 4.49 -13.60
CA TYR A 5 -7.74 5.43 -14.66
C TYR A 5 -6.62 6.37 -15.12
N GLY A 6 -5.35 6.02 -14.86
CA GLY A 6 -4.20 6.86 -15.20
C GLY A 6 -3.84 6.90 -16.69
N ILE A 7 -4.51 6.11 -17.54
CA ILE A 7 -4.23 6.04 -18.98
C ILE A 7 -5.20 6.93 -19.74
N LYS A 8 -4.64 7.87 -20.52
CA LYS A 8 -5.41 8.74 -21.43
C LYS A 8 -5.36 8.25 -22.89
N ASP A 9 -4.27 7.61 -23.25
CA ASP A 9 -4.00 7.05 -24.57
C ASP A 9 -3.42 5.64 -24.38
N ARG A 10 -4.21 4.62 -24.71
CA ARG A 10 -3.82 3.22 -24.46
C ARG A 10 -2.72 2.73 -25.40
N PRO A 11 -2.80 2.96 -26.74
CA PRO A 11 -1.69 2.67 -27.66
C PRO A 11 -0.37 3.30 -27.24
N ALA A 12 -0.34 4.62 -27.03
CA ALA A 12 0.88 5.33 -26.66
C ALA A 12 1.44 4.85 -25.32
N SER A 13 0.56 4.58 -24.35
CA SER A 13 0.94 4.03 -23.05
C SER A 13 1.59 2.65 -23.15
N LEU A 14 1.08 1.77 -24.03
CA LEU A 14 1.70 0.45 -24.26
C LEU A 14 3.10 0.60 -24.88
N MET A 15 3.23 1.47 -25.89
CA MET A 15 4.53 1.75 -26.54
C MET A 15 5.56 2.35 -25.57
N ALA A 16 5.10 3.14 -24.59
CA ALA A 16 5.91 3.65 -23.50
C ALA A 16 6.28 2.59 -22.43
N GLY A 17 5.81 1.35 -22.58
CA GLY A 17 6.13 0.24 -21.69
C GLY A 17 5.15 0.02 -20.55
N ASN A 18 3.94 0.60 -20.61
CA ASN A 18 2.91 0.29 -19.65
C ASN A 18 2.10 -0.95 -20.08
N ASP A 19 2.54 -2.10 -19.56
CA ASP A 19 2.04 -3.41 -19.95
C ASP A 19 0.58 -3.66 -19.49
N LEU A 20 0.13 -3.02 -18.40
CA LEU A 20 -1.17 -3.28 -17.76
C LEU A 20 -1.92 -1.97 -17.43
N ALA A 21 -3.06 -1.77 -18.08
CA ALA A 21 -4.02 -0.71 -17.78
C ALA A 21 -4.87 -1.07 -16.57
N MET A 22 -5.05 -0.14 -15.64
CA MET A 22 -5.85 -0.35 -14.43
C MET A 22 -6.85 0.79 -14.22
N PRO A 23 -8.15 0.51 -14.07
CA PRO A 23 -8.79 -0.69 -14.60
C PRO A 23 -8.78 -0.65 -16.14
N GLU A 24 -8.97 -1.79 -16.78
CA GLU A 24 -9.29 -1.80 -18.21
C GLU A 24 -10.67 -1.16 -18.43
N THR A 25 -10.77 -0.27 -19.42
CA THR A 25 -12.06 0.24 -19.89
C THR A 25 -12.38 -0.29 -21.29
N ARG A 26 -13.67 -0.34 -21.65
CA ARG A 26 -14.11 -0.74 -23.01
C ARG A 26 -13.46 0.13 -24.08
N ARG A 27 -13.32 1.43 -23.82
CA ARG A 27 -12.68 2.38 -24.73
C ARG A 27 -11.21 2.04 -24.95
N ASP A 28 -10.45 1.85 -23.87
CA ASP A 28 -9.01 1.56 -23.95
C ASP A 28 -8.74 0.26 -24.72
N LYS A 29 -9.59 -0.75 -24.52
CA LYS A 29 -9.51 -2.00 -25.26
C LYS A 29 -9.75 -1.80 -26.75
N GLN A 30 -10.79 -1.05 -27.11
CA GLN A 30 -11.13 -0.77 -28.51
C GLN A 30 -10.04 0.05 -29.21
N THR A 31 -9.51 1.08 -28.57
CA THR A 31 -8.45 1.93 -29.16
C THR A 31 -7.16 1.16 -29.34
N LEU A 32 -6.80 0.31 -28.37
CA LEU A 32 -5.61 -0.53 -28.50
C LEU A 32 -5.74 -1.57 -29.63
N LEU A 33 -6.89 -2.25 -29.72
CA LEU A 33 -7.13 -3.22 -30.79
C LEU A 33 -7.03 -2.57 -32.17
N ALA A 34 -7.68 -1.42 -32.36
CA ALA A 34 -7.62 -0.68 -33.62
C ALA A 34 -6.18 -0.27 -33.98
N ALA A 35 -5.38 0.16 -33.00
CA ALA A 35 -3.99 0.54 -33.23
C ALA A 35 -3.07 -0.67 -33.53
N ILE A 36 -3.40 -1.85 -33.02
CA ILE A 36 -2.69 -3.09 -33.38
C ILE A 36 -3.08 -3.51 -34.80
N GLU A 37 -4.36 -3.50 -35.13
CA GLU A 37 -4.89 -3.88 -36.45
C GLU A 37 -4.39 -2.95 -37.56
N SER A 38 -4.22 -1.66 -37.27
CA SER A 38 -3.67 -0.66 -38.21
C SER A 38 -2.15 -0.72 -38.36
N GLY A 39 -1.46 -1.42 -37.45
CA GLY A 39 0.01 -1.47 -37.39
C GLY A 39 0.67 -0.28 -36.70
N GLU A 40 -0.10 0.68 -36.16
CA GLU A 40 0.42 1.78 -35.33
C GLU A 40 1.16 1.25 -34.10
N VAL A 41 0.63 0.21 -33.47
CA VAL A 41 1.30 -0.54 -32.41
C VAL A 41 1.88 -1.82 -33.02
N PRO A 42 3.21 -1.96 -33.12
CA PRO A 42 3.81 -3.18 -33.66
C PRO A 42 3.52 -4.39 -32.77
N MET A 43 3.23 -5.54 -33.36
CA MET A 43 3.03 -6.80 -32.61
C MET A 43 4.20 -7.15 -31.68
N ALA A 44 5.43 -6.82 -32.05
CA ALA A 44 6.60 -7.02 -31.18
C ALA A 44 6.54 -6.23 -29.86
N VAL A 45 5.81 -5.11 -29.81
CA VAL A 45 5.54 -4.37 -28.56
C VAL A 45 4.53 -5.13 -27.71
N VAL A 46 3.47 -5.64 -28.34
CA VAL A 46 2.43 -6.45 -27.67
C VAL A 46 3.04 -7.73 -27.10
N ASP A 47 3.80 -8.48 -27.89
CA ASP A 47 4.45 -9.72 -27.48
C ASP A 47 5.39 -9.51 -26.30
N ARG A 48 6.14 -8.40 -26.30
CA ARG A 48 7.02 -8.03 -25.19
C ARG A 48 6.24 -7.75 -23.90
N ALA A 49 5.14 -7.01 -23.99
CA ALA A 49 4.27 -6.73 -22.85
C ALA A 49 3.65 -8.03 -22.30
N CYS A 50 3.13 -8.88 -23.19
CA CYS A 50 2.61 -10.20 -22.85
C CYS A 50 3.66 -11.07 -22.15
N GLN A 51 4.88 -11.13 -22.70
CA GLN A 51 5.98 -11.90 -22.12
C GLN A 51 6.35 -11.41 -20.71
N ARG A 52 6.39 -10.08 -20.48
CA ARG A 52 6.64 -9.51 -19.14
C ARG A 52 5.54 -9.89 -18.16
N MET A 53 4.28 -9.79 -18.57
CA MET A 53 3.14 -10.17 -17.73
C MET A 53 3.13 -11.67 -17.42
N LEU A 54 3.39 -12.53 -18.40
CA LEU A 54 3.50 -13.97 -18.21
C LEU A 54 4.68 -14.34 -17.30
N THR A 55 5.82 -13.64 -17.43
CA THR A 55 6.98 -13.83 -16.54
C THR A 55 6.64 -13.50 -15.09
N LEU A 56 5.90 -12.39 -14.87
CA LEU A 56 5.40 -12.03 -13.54
C LEU A 56 4.44 -13.10 -13.00
N LEU A 57 3.47 -13.52 -13.82
CA LEU A 57 2.50 -14.55 -13.42
C LEU A 57 3.18 -15.86 -13.05
N ASP A 58 4.12 -16.32 -13.87
CA ASP A 58 4.89 -17.54 -13.59
C ASP A 58 5.72 -17.42 -12.30
N LYS A 59 6.38 -16.26 -12.07
CA LYS A 59 7.07 -15.99 -10.80
C LYS A 59 6.13 -16.08 -9.60
N VAL A 60 4.93 -15.51 -9.69
CA VAL A 60 3.93 -15.56 -8.62
C VAL A 60 3.42 -16.98 -8.40
N GLN A 61 3.11 -17.72 -9.48
CA GLN A 61 2.62 -19.10 -9.39
C GLN A 61 3.65 -20.04 -8.76
N ARG A 62 4.92 -19.95 -9.17
CA ARG A 62 6.01 -20.77 -8.61
C ARG A 62 6.22 -20.59 -7.09
N HIS A 63 5.86 -19.42 -6.55
CA HIS A 63 6.03 -19.10 -5.13
C HIS A 63 4.69 -19.03 -4.38
N ARG A 64 3.60 -19.46 -5.01
CA ARG A 64 2.27 -19.39 -4.41
C ARG A 64 2.18 -20.34 -3.21
N ARG A 65 1.72 -19.84 -2.07
CA ARG A 65 1.50 -20.61 -0.84
C ARG A 65 0.03 -20.50 -0.42
N PRO A 66 -0.89 -21.27 -1.03
CA PRO A 66 -2.33 -21.08 -0.85
C PRO A 66 -2.82 -21.38 0.57
N ASN A 67 -2.07 -22.19 1.34
CA ASN A 67 -2.43 -22.59 2.71
C ASN A 67 -1.70 -21.75 3.78
N THR A 68 -0.99 -20.69 3.40
CA THR A 68 -0.35 -19.81 4.37
C THR A 68 -1.40 -19.07 5.18
N GLN A 69 -1.34 -19.22 6.50
CA GLN A 69 -2.14 -18.45 7.45
C GLN A 69 -1.29 -17.29 7.97
N ALA A 70 -1.92 -16.13 8.16
CA ALA A 70 -1.27 -14.99 8.79
C ALA A 70 -1.22 -15.21 10.31
N ASP A 71 -0.05 -14.96 10.91
CA ASP A 71 0.09 -14.89 12.35
C ASP A 71 -0.23 -13.46 12.80
N PHE A 72 -1.51 -13.19 13.02
CA PHE A 72 -1.97 -11.85 13.39
C PHE A 72 -1.40 -11.36 14.73
N PRO A 73 -1.30 -12.17 15.80
CA PRO A 73 -0.60 -11.77 17.02
C PRO A 73 0.86 -11.37 16.81
N ALA A 74 1.62 -12.14 16.02
CA ALA A 74 3.01 -11.80 15.71
C ALA A 74 3.09 -10.50 14.88
N HIS A 75 2.20 -10.31 13.90
CA HIS A 75 2.14 -9.09 13.12
C HIS A 75 1.72 -7.87 13.95
N HIS A 76 0.84 -8.02 14.94
CA HIS A 76 0.48 -6.96 15.89
C HIS A 76 1.70 -6.51 16.69
N THR A 77 2.44 -7.48 17.24
CA THR A 77 3.68 -7.22 17.99
C THR A 77 4.71 -6.49 17.12
N LEU A 78 4.89 -6.93 15.87
CA LEU A 78 5.77 -6.24 14.90
C LEU A 78 5.27 -4.82 14.60
N SER A 79 3.96 -4.61 14.48
CA SER A 79 3.38 -3.29 14.20
C SER A 79 3.62 -2.32 15.36
N GLN A 80 3.54 -2.80 16.61
CA GLN A 80 3.88 -2.00 17.80
C GLN A 80 5.37 -1.59 17.80
N GLN A 81 6.27 -2.51 17.43
CA GLN A 81 7.70 -2.21 17.32
C GLN A 81 7.98 -1.14 16.25
N LEU A 82 7.41 -1.31 15.05
CA LEU A 82 7.53 -0.33 13.98
C LEU A 82 6.98 1.04 14.38
N ALA A 83 5.84 1.07 15.09
CA ALA A 83 5.27 2.32 15.61
C ALA A 83 6.19 2.98 16.64
N ALA A 84 6.75 2.22 17.59
CA ALA A 84 7.68 2.72 18.61
C ALA A 84 8.94 3.34 17.97
N GLU A 85 9.49 2.69 16.94
CA GLU A 85 10.66 3.16 16.20
C GLU A 85 10.36 4.34 15.24
N SER A 86 9.09 4.57 14.90
CA SER A 86 8.66 5.64 13.99
C SER A 86 8.35 6.96 14.71
N ILE A 87 8.37 6.99 16.05
CA ILE A 87 8.12 8.22 16.82
C ILE A 87 9.34 9.12 16.80
N VAL A 88 9.16 10.38 16.43
CA VAL A 88 10.21 11.41 16.44
C VAL A 88 9.98 12.37 17.60
N LEU A 89 10.94 12.43 18.54
CA LEU A 89 10.94 13.41 19.63
C LEU A 89 11.39 14.79 19.11
N LEU A 90 10.42 15.66 18.85
CA LEU A 90 10.69 17.00 18.29
C LEU A 90 11.23 18.00 19.32
N LYS A 91 10.83 17.85 20.58
CA LYS A 91 11.18 18.78 21.67
C LYS A 91 11.20 18.07 23.02
N ASN A 92 12.21 18.34 23.84
CA ASN A 92 12.35 17.82 25.21
C ASN A 92 13.14 18.79 26.09
N ASP A 93 12.49 19.85 26.56
CA ASP A 93 13.12 20.83 27.46
C ASP A 93 13.28 20.22 28.86
N ASP A 94 14.36 20.59 29.56
CA ASP A 94 14.64 20.22 30.95
C ASP A 94 14.58 18.70 31.26
N ASP A 95 14.89 17.86 30.27
CA ASP A 95 14.80 16.40 30.35
C ASP A 95 13.44 15.91 30.87
N LEU A 96 12.35 16.55 30.42
CA LEU A 96 10.98 16.23 30.84
C LEU A 96 10.62 14.76 30.58
N LEU A 97 11.01 14.23 29.41
CA LEU A 97 10.87 12.83 29.05
C LEU A 97 12.21 12.08 29.21
N PRO A 98 12.19 10.81 29.64
CA PRO A 98 11.01 10.01 29.98
C PRO A 98 10.39 10.38 31.33
N LEU A 99 9.07 10.25 31.45
CA LEU A 99 8.37 10.42 32.72
C LEU A 99 8.88 9.39 33.74
N ARG A 100 9.23 9.86 34.93
CA ARG A 100 9.69 8.99 36.03
C ARG A 100 8.54 8.80 37.03
N PRO A 101 8.09 7.58 37.31
CA PRO A 101 6.99 7.34 38.25
C PRO A 101 7.17 8.03 39.61
N GLU A 102 8.43 8.15 40.05
CA GLU A 102 8.75 8.68 41.38
C GLU A 102 8.53 10.19 41.48
N LYS A 103 8.59 10.88 40.34
CA LYS A 103 8.39 12.33 40.21
C LYS A 103 6.99 12.67 39.70
N THR A 104 6.38 11.79 38.90
CA THR A 104 5.10 12.02 38.23
C THR A 104 4.04 11.06 38.75
N ARG A 105 3.46 11.37 39.92
CA ARG A 105 2.46 10.51 40.59
C ARG A 105 1.05 10.61 40.00
N ARG A 106 0.76 11.64 39.21
CA ARG A 106 -0.56 11.92 38.63
C ARG A 106 -0.38 12.47 37.22
N ILE A 107 -1.10 11.89 36.27
CA ILE A 107 -1.09 12.28 34.86
C ILE A 107 -2.52 12.62 34.47
N ALA A 108 -2.73 13.79 33.88
CA ALA A 108 -3.99 14.14 33.23
C ALA A 108 -3.82 13.89 31.72
N VAL A 109 -4.59 12.96 31.16
CA VAL A 109 -4.59 12.65 29.73
C VAL A 109 -5.71 13.44 29.06
N LEU A 110 -5.34 14.32 28.12
CA LEU A 110 -6.29 15.23 27.46
C LEU A 110 -6.25 15.04 25.94
N GLY A 111 -7.43 15.10 25.31
CA GLY A 111 -7.60 15.05 23.86
C GLY A 111 -8.33 13.80 23.38
N LYS A 112 -9.20 13.98 22.38
CA LYS A 112 -9.99 12.89 21.79
C LYS A 112 -9.13 11.71 21.24
N PRO A 113 -7.99 11.95 20.58
CA PRO A 113 -7.15 10.85 20.08
C PRO A 113 -6.60 9.92 21.17
N ALA A 114 -6.56 10.38 22.42
CA ALA A 114 -6.17 9.53 23.54
C ALA A 114 -7.25 8.50 23.91
N GLN A 115 -8.50 8.65 23.45
CA GLN A 115 -9.58 7.65 23.63
C GLN A 115 -9.92 6.95 22.30
N GLU A 116 -9.88 7.68 21.19
CA GLU A 116 -10.13 7.20 19.83
C GLU A 116 -8.87 7.39 18.97
N PRO A 117 -7.94 6.42 18.93
CA PRO A 117 -6.65 6.59 18.28
C PRO A 117 -6.78 6.79 16.77
N VAL A 118 -5.96 7.70 16.22
CA VAL A 118 -5.81 7.87 14.78
C VAL A 118 -4.68 6.96 14.31
N ILE A 119 -5.05 5.84 13.69
CA ILE A 119 -4.09 4.77 13.34
C ILE A 119 -3.65 4.77 11.88
N GLN A 120 -4.36 5.50 11.01
CA GLN A 120 -4.11 5.55 9.57
C GLN A 120 -4.80 6.76 8.94
N GLY A 121 -4.41 7.09 7.71
CA GLY A 121 -5.14 8.01 6.85
C GLY A 121 -6.41 7.38 6.27
N SER A 122 -6.99 8.00 5.24
CA SER A 122 -8.19 7.50 4.56
C SER A 122 -7.92 7.18 3.08
N GLY A 123 -8.91 6.59 2.39
CA GLY A 123 -8.83 6.28 0.97
C GLY A 123 -8.47 4.82 0.68
N CYS A 124 -7.77 4.57 -0.43
CA CYS A 124 -7.44 3.22 -0.91
C CYS A 124 -6.49 2.44 0.01
N ALA A 125 -5.81 3.13 0.93
CA ALA A 125 -4.91 2.54 1.91
C ALA A 125 -5.60 2.21 3.25
N THR A 126 -6.90 2.48 3.40
CA THR A 126 -7.63 2.19 4.64
C THR A 126 -7.69 0.67 4.88
N THR A 127 -7.35 0.26 6.09
CA THR A 127 -7.39 -1.14 6.54
C THR A 127 -8.29 -1.33 7.75
N VAL A 128 -8.77 -2.55 7.98
CA VAL A 128 -9.41 -2.92 9.25
C VAL A 128 -8.36 -3.62 10.10
N PRO A 129 -7.97 -3.07 11.26
CA PRO A 129 -6.92 -3.65 12.09
C PRO A 129 -7.39 -4.96 12.74
N TYR A 130 -6.44 -5.87 13.00
CA TYR A 130 -6.69 -7.08 13.78
C TYR A 130 -6.99 -6.76 15.25
N LEU A 131 -6.19 -5.88 15.85
CA LEU A 131 -6.27 -5.46 17.24
C LEU A 131 -5.86 -4.00 17.34
N LEU A 132 -6.56 -3.25 18.18
CA LEU A 132 -6.12 -1.95 18.67
C LEU A 132 -5.95 -2.06 20.17
N ASP A 133 -4.76 -1.72 20.66
CA ASP A 133 -4.54 -1.71 22.09
C ASP A 133 -5.43 -0.63 22.72
N PRO A 134 -6.11 -0.94 23.83
CA PRO A 134 -6.92 0.04 24.51
C PRO A 134 -6.03 1.20 24.93
N SER A 135 -6.54 2.42 24.77
CA SER A 135 -5.92 3.59 25.38
C SER A 135 -5.86 3.39 26.88
N ALA A 136 -4.65 3.27 27.42
CA ALA A 136 -4.27 3.14 28.83
C ALA A 136 -5.44 3.21 29.83
N GLY A 137 -5.81 2.04 30.36
CA GLY A 137 -6.43 1.88 31.67
C GLY A 137 -5.39 1.39 32.67
#